data_AF-A0A3D1EWQ3-F1
#
_entry.id   AF-A0A3D1EWQ3-F1
#
_cell.length_a   1.000
_cell.length_b   1.000
_cell.length_c   1.000
_cell.angle_alpha   90.00
_cell.angle_beta   90.00
_cell.angle_gamma   90.00
#
_symmetry.space_group_name_H-M   'P 1'
#
loop_
_entity.id
_entity.type
_entity.pdbx_description
1 polymer ?
#
loop_
_entity_poly.entity_id
_entity_poly.type
_entity_poly.pdbx_seq_one_letter_code
_entity_poly.pdbx_strand_id
1 'polypeptide(L)'
;MNRWGKSMRHLTTTPMAKCISCTIKKNQDAVVRNFEIIGEAVKHLSEAAKALRPEIRWRDIAGLRDVLIHNYMGINFNRVWAVIERDVVPLKEAVEYLLKTI
;
A
#
# COMPACT_ATOMS: atom_id res chain seq x y z
N MET A 1 -7.29 14.90 9.64
CA MET A 1 -7.58 13.45 9.70
C MET A 1 -7.92 12.95 8.30
N ASN A 2 -7.01 12.21 7.64
CA ASN A 2 -7.14 11.78 6.24
C ASN A 2 -8.17 10.63 6.07
N ARG A 3 -8.64 10.43 4.84
CA ARG A 3 -9.67 9.43 4.47
C ARG A 3 -9.30 8.00 4.94
N TRP A 4 -8.02 7.69 5.00
CA TRP A 4 -7.44 6.42 5.46
C TRP A 4 -7.59 6.18 6.96
N GLY A 5 -7.36 7.20 7.79
CA GLY A 5 -7.53 7.09 9.25
C GLY A 5 -8.98 7.03 9.73
N LYS A 6 -9.96 7.42 8.89
CA LYS A 6 -11.40 7.33 9.23
C LYS A 6 -12.02 5.99 8.83
N SER A 7 -11.54 5.37 7.74
CA SER A 7 -12.05 4.08 7.26
C SER A 7 -11.74 2.90 8.18
N MET A 8 -10.83 3.07 9.16
CA MET A 8 -10.38 2.00 10.06
C MET A 8 -11.21 1.85 11.35
N ARG A 9 -12.14 2.75 11.68
CA ARG A 9 -12.78 2.75 13.01
C ARG A 9 -14.08 1.95 13.12
N HIS A 10 -14.92 1.90 12.10
CA HIS A 10 -16.14 1.09 12.13
C HIS A 10 -16.39 0.52 10.73
N LEU A 11 -16.66 -0.78 10.63
CA LEU A 11 -17.60 -1.40 9.70
C LEU A 11 -17.63 -2.92 9.97
N THR A 12 -18.76 -3.34 10.50
CA THR A 12 -19.16 -4.70 10.83
C THR A 12 -19.58 -5.48 9.57
N THR A 13 -19.10 -6.72 9.49
CA THR A 13 -19.72 -7.91 8.85
C THR A 13 -20.25 -7.81 7.42
N THR A 14 -19.53 -8.42 6.48
CA THR A 14 -20.12 -9.10 5.31
C THR A 14 -19.28 -10.35 5.00
N PRO A 15 -19.88 -11.54 4.79
CA PRO A 15 -19.13 -12.77 4.58
C PRO A 15 -18.92 -12.99 3.07
N MET A 16 -17.69 -12.80 2.59
CA MET A 16 -17.25 -13.46 1.36
C MET A 16 -15.91 -14.11 1.64
N ALA A 17 -15.94 -15.44 1.63
CA ALA A 17 -14.81 -16.30 1.90
C ALA A 17 -13.64 -16.01 0.95
N LYS A 18 -12.53 -15.55 1.52
CA LYS A 18 -11.19 -15.77 0.95
C LYS A 18 -10.23 -16.01 2.11
N CYS A 19 -10.49 -17.08 2.86
CA CYS A 19 -9.49 -17.62 3.78
C CYS A 19 -8.35 -18.23 2.95
N ILE A 20 -7.44 -17.37 2.49
CA ILE A 20 -6.04 -17.72 2.24
C ILE A 20 -5.26 -17.56 3.57
N SER A 21 -5.93 -17.72 4.72
CA SER A 21 -5.46 -17.17 6.00
C SER A 21 -4.65 -18.14 6.86
N CYS A 22 -4.32 -19.36 6.42
CA CYS A 22 -3.80 -20.36 7.36
C CYS A 22 -2.42 -20.99 7.05
N THR A 23 -1.80 -20.77 5.89
CA THR A 23 -0.51 -21.45 5.54
C THR A 23 0.70 -20.50 5.42
N ILE A 24 0.53 -19.18 5.64
CA ILE A 24 1.41 -18.18 5.02
C ILE A 24 1.84 -17.04 5.98
N LYS A 25 2.52 -17.32 7.10
CA LYS A 25 3.18 -16.22 7.86
C LYS A 25 4.36 -15.62 7.09
N LYS A 26 5.22 -16.46 6.51
CA LYS A 26 6.41 -16.00 5.76
C LYS A 26 6.06 -15.08 4.57
N ASN A 27 5.03 -15.40 3.78
CA ASN A 27 4.73 -14.52 2.62
C ASN A 27 4.00 -13.24 3.05
N GLN A 28 3.34 -13.22 4.22
CA GLN A 28 2.79 -11.99 4.78
C GLN A 28 3.92 -11.02 5.17
N ASP A 29 4.93 -11.51 5.89
CA ASP A 29 6.09 -10.72 6.29
C ASP A 29 6.85 -10.20 5.05
N ALA A 30 7.05 -11.04 4.03
CA ALA A 30 7.70 -10.65 2.77
C ALA A 30 6.92 -9.57 2.02
N VAL A 31 5.58 -9.67 1.97
CA VAL A 31 4.72 -8.66 1.35
C VAL A 31 4.79 -7.34 2.11
N VAL A 32 4.73 -7.36 3.45
CA VAL A 32 4.88 -6.15 4.27
C VAL A 32 6.23 -5.49 4.03
N ARG A 33 7.31 -6.27 4.02
CA ARG A 33 8.66 -5.76 3.76
C ARG A 33 8.77 -5.09 2.39
N ASN A 34 8.17 -5.67 1.36
CA ASN A 34 8.16 -5.07 0.03
C ASN A 34 7.41 -3.73 0.02
N PHE A 35 6.31 -3.62 0.77
CA PHE A 35 5.60 -2.34 0.90
C PHE A 35 6.38 -1.27 1.66
N GLU A 36 7.13 -1.65 2.69
CA GLU A 36 8.04 -0.72 3.37
C GLU A 36 9.08 -0.14 2.40
N ILE A 37 9.69 -1.01 1.58
CA ILE A 37 10.69 -0.61 0.58
C ILE A 37 10.08 0.32 -0.46
N ILE A 38 8.90 -0.02 -1.00
CA ILE A 38 8.18 0.83 -1.96
C ILE A 38 7.83 2.18 -1.34
N GLY A 39 7.32 2.18 -0.11
CA GLY A 39 6.96 3.41 0.60
C GLY A 39 8.16 4.31 0.87
N GLU A 40 9.32 3.74 1.20
CA GLU A 40 10.59 4.46 1.34
C GLU A 40 11.05 5.05 -0.02
N ALA A 41 11.05 4.23 -1.07
CA ALA A 41 11.46 4.68 -2.41
C ALA A 41 10.60 5.86 -2.90
N VAL A 42 9.30 5.83 -2.63
CA VAL A 42 8.39 6.94 -2.98
C VAL A 42 8.72 8.24 -2.23
N LYS A 43 9.24 8.18 -1.00
CA LYS A 43 9.70 9.37 -0.27
C LYS A 43 10.88 10.05 -0.97
N HIS A 44 11.70 9.29 -1.70
CA HIS A 44 12.88 9.79 -2.41
C HIS A 44 12.58 10.30 -3.83
N LEU A 45 11.38 10.06 -4.37
CA LEU A 45 10.98 10.65 -5.65
C LEU A 45 10.91 12.18 -5.53
N SER A 46 11.43 12.88 -6.54
CA SER A 46 11.30 14.33 -6.63
C SER A 46 9.85 14.76 -6.82
N GLU A 47 9.49 15.97 -6.40
CA GLU A 47 8.14 16.49 -6.61
C GLU A 47 7.81 16.62 -8.10
N ALA A 48 8.80 16.90 -8.95
CA ALA A 48 8.64 16.90 -10.41
C ALA A 48 8.24 15.52 -10.94
N ALA A 49 8.90 14.44 -10.48
CA ALA A 49 8.55 13.08 -10.88
C ALA A 49 7.14 12.69 -10.40
N LYS A 50 6.77 13.06 -9.17
CA LYS A 50 5.42 12.83 -8.64
C LYS A 50 4.35 13.59 -9.42
N ALA A 51 4.67 14.82 -9.88
CA ALA A 51 3.76 15.66 -10.65
C ALA A 51 3.47 15.11 -12.06
N LEU A 52 4.36 14.28 -12.63
CA LEU A 52 4.11 13.62 -13.92
C LEU A 52 2.98 12.60 -13.87
N ARG A 53 2.66 12.05 -12.69
CA ARG A 53 1.62 11.03 -12.49
C ARG A 53 0.77 11.37 -11.24
N PRO A 54 -0.04 12.44 -11.28
CA PRO A 54 -0.78 12.95 -10.13
C PRO A 54 -1.96 12.07 -9.70
N GLU A 55 -2.41 11.15 -10.57
CA GLU A 55 -3.44 10.17 -10.27
C GLU A 55 -2.97 9.13 -9.24
N ILE A 56 -1.66 8.95 -9.11
CA ILE A 56 -1.07 8.09 -8.08
C ILE A 56 -1.01 8.85 -6.77
N ARG A 57 -1.56 8.23 -5.72
CA ARG A 57 -1.61 8.82 -4.38
C ARG A 57 -0.29 8.59 -3.65
N TRP A 58 0.78 9.25 -4.10
CA TRP A 58 2.14 9.10 -3.58
C TRP A 58 2.23 9.24 -2.06
N ARG A 59 1.52 10.22 -1.48
CA ARG A 59 1.49 10.43 -0.02
C ARG A 59 0.88 9.26 0.73
N ASP A 60 -0.12 8.61 0.14
CA ASP A 60 -0.79 7.47 0.77
C ASP A 60 0.13 6.24 0.75
N ILE A 61 0.91 6.06 -0.30
CA ILE A 61 1.91 4.98 -0.42
C ILE A 61 3.05 5.21 0.59
N ALA A 62 3.55 6.44 0.71
CA ALA A 62 4.54 6.79 1.73
C ALA A 62 4.01 6.61 3.15
N GLY A 63 2.73 6.94 3.39
CA GLY A 63 2.08 6.77 4.69
C GLY A 63 1.76 5.31 5.04
N LEU A 64 1.59 4.43 4.04
CA LEU A 64 1.40 3.00 4.26
C LEU A 64 2.58 2.39 5.01
N ARG A 65 3.81 2.73 4.62
CA ARG A 65 5.03 2.33 5.35
C ARG A 65 4.93 2.71 6.83
N ASP A 66 4.55 3.95 7.14
CA ASP A 66 4.50 4.44 8.51
C ASP A 66 3.45 3.66 9.35
N VAL A 67 2.34 3.25 8.73
CA VAL A 67 1.35 2.37 9.37
C VAL A 67 1.90 0.95 9.59
N LEU A 68 2.60 0.39 8.59
CA LEU A 68 3.12 -0.97 8.65
C LEU A 68 4.20 -1.14 9.73
N ILE A 69 5.12 -0.17 9.87
CA ILE A 69 6.20 -0.23 10.85
C ILE A 69 5.72 0.04 12.28
N HIS A 70 4.72 0.91 12.48
CA HIS A 70 4.27 1.30 13.82
C HIS A 70 3.15 0.41 14.36
N ASN A 71 2.33 -0.18 13.48
CA ASN A 71 1.13 -0.90 13.89
C ASN A 71 1.15 -2.38 13.47
N TYR A 72 2.35 -2.96 13.33
CA TYR A 72 2.59 -4.31 12.80
C TYR A 72 1.71 -5.39 13.44
N MET A 73 1.57 -5.37 14.77
CA MET A 73 0.77 -6.35 15.52
C MET A 73 -0.76 -6.23 15.30
N GLY A 74 -1.23 -5.10 14.78
CA GLY A 74 -2.65 -4.81 14.55
C GLY A 74 -3.03 -4.72 13.07
N ILE A 75 -2.17 -5.17 12.15
CA ILE A 75 -2.44 -5.08 10.71
C ILE A 75 -3.56 -6.04 10.32
N ASN A 76 -4.62 -5.49 9.73
CA ASN A 76 -5.62 -6.28 9.05
C ASN A 76 -5.15 -6.60 7.62
N PHE A 77 -4.62 -7.81 7.43
CA PHE A 77 -4.08 -8.26 6.14
C PHE A 77 -5.12 -8.29 5.01
N ASN A 78 -6.42 -8.44 5.29
CA ASN A 78 -7.45 -8.34 4.26
C ASN A 78 -7.51 -6.93 3.67
N ARG A 79 -7.28 -5.90 4.49
CA ARG A 79 -7.17 -4.51 4.01
C ARG A 79 -5.89 -4.27 3.21
N VAL A 80 -4.78 -4.86 3.64
CA VAL A 80 -3.52 -4.81 2.87
C VAL A 80 -3.71 -5.45 1.50
N TRP A 81 -4.39 -6.60 1.44
CA TRP A 81 -4.69 -7.29 0.18
C TRP A 81 -5.58 -6.47 -0.76
N ALA A 82 -6.60 -5.78 -0.23
CA ALA A 82 -7.42 -4.88 -1.03
C ALA A 82 -6.62 -3.70 -1.61
N VAL A 83 -5.62 -3.20 -0.88
CA VAL A 83 -4.70 -2.17 -1.37
C VAL A 83 -3.78 -2.73 -2.46
N ILE A 84 -3.28 -3.97 -2.29
CA ILE A 84 -2.48 -4.66 -3.32
C ILE A 84 -3.26 -4.74 -4.63
N GLU A 85 -4.45 -5.31 -4.61
CA GLU A 85 -5.24 -5.58 -5.82
C GLU A 85 -5.62 -4.28 -6.55
N ARG A 86 -5.86 -3.18 -5.82
CA ARG A 86 -6.28 -1.91 -6.41
C ARG A 86 -5.12 -1.02 -6.85
N ASP A 87 -4.12 -0.86 -5.98
CA ASP A 87 -3.16 0.25 -6.08
C ASP A 87 -1.79 -0.18 -6.68
N VAL A 88 -1.45 -1.49 -6.70
CA VAL A 88 -0.14 -1.96 -7.20
C VAL A 88 -0.02 -1.90 -8.72
N VAL A 89 -1.07 -2.28 -9.46
CA VAL A 89 -1.03 -2.26 -10.94
C VAL A 89 -0.87 -0.82 -11.46
N PRO A 90 -1.69 0.17 -11.04
CA PRO A 90 -1.48 1.56 -11.45
C PRO A 90 -0.11 2.11 -11.05
N LEU A 91 0.39 1.74 -9.86
CA LEU A 91 1.71 2.15 -9.40
C LEU A 91 2.82 1.61 -10.31
N LYS A 92 2.74 0.35 -10.72
CA LYS A 92 3.70 -0.26 -11.65
C LYS A 92 3.72 0.49 -12.97
N GLU A 93 2.56 0.75 -13.57
CA GLU A 93 2.45 1.50 -14.82
C GLU A 93 2.99 2.93 -14.69
N ALA A 94 2.80 3.57 -13.53
CA ALA A 94 3.39 4.87 -13.24
C ALA A 94 4.92 4.82 -13.19
N VAL A 95 5.49 3.84 -12.51
CA VAL A 95 6.94 3.68 -12.42
C VAL A 95 7.54 3.36 -13.79
N GLU A 96 6.94 2.46 -14.57
CA GLU A 96 7.40 2.14 -15.92
C GLU A 96 7.35 3.34 -16.86
N TYR A 97 6.36 4.23 -16.71
CA TYR A 97 6.31 5.49 -17.43
C TYR A 97 7.45 6.44 -17.00
N LEU A 98 7.66 6.61 -15.69
CA LEU A 98 8.72 7.48 -15.17
C LEU A 98 10.10 7.01 -15.64
N LEU A 99 10.38 5.71 -15.62
CA LEU A 99 11.64 5.14 -16.11
C LEU A 99 11.92 5.38 -17.60
N LYS A 100 10.90 5.67 -18.40
CA LYS A 100 11.04 6.00 -19.83
C LYS A 100 11.16 7.50 -20.08
N THR A 101 10.76 8.32 -19.10
CA THR A 101 10.59 9.77 -19.26
C THR A 101 11.72 10.56 -18.61
N ILE A 102 12.36 10.00 -17.59
CA ILE A 102 13.47 10.58 -16.83
C ILE A 102 14.76 9.89 -17.25
#